data_AF-A0A519W529-F1
#
_entry.id   AF-A0A519W529-F1
#
_cell.length_a   1.000
_cell.length_b   1.000
_cell.length_c   1.000
_cell.angle_alpha   90.00
_cell.angle_beta   90.00
_cell.angle_gamma   90.00
#
_symmetry.space_group_name_H-M   'P 1'
#
loop_
_entity.id
_entity.type
_entity.pdbx_description
1 polymer ?
#
loop_
_entity_poly.entity_id
_entity_poly.type
_entity_poly.pdbx_seq_one_letter_code
_entity_poly.pdbx_strand_id
1 'polypeptide(L)'
;AKIIENKFSGLHLEVEQTDVFFRMVGSFNAYNLLAAYATAVLLEQDKLKVLTTLSALPGAEGRFDYIVSKSGIVGIVDYAHTPDAVQNVLSTIANIRKGTEQVITVIGCGGDRDKTKRPVMAQVACDWSDKVILTSDNPRTEDPQAIIKDMEAGVSPTNQRKAISILDRREAIKTACHIAQPGDIILIAGKGHEKYQEINGVRHHFDDKEVINQQLNQSN
;
A
#
# COMPACT_ATOMS: atom_id res chain seq x y z
N ALA A 1 20.31 -12.75 -10.56
CA ALA A 1 19.06 -13.31 -10.01
C ALA A 1 17.91 -12.99 -10.95
N LYS A 2 16.88 -13.83 -10.98
CA LYS A 2 15.71 -13.67 -11.86
C LYS A 2 14.43 -13.78 -11.04
N ILE A 3 13.45 -12.91 -11.31
CA ILE A 3 12.10 -13.08 -10.77
C ILE A 3 11.41 -14.16 -11.63
N ILE A 4 11.05 -15.27 -11.01
CA ILE A 4 10.31 -16.36 -11.65
C ILE A 4 8.81 -16.11 -11.52
N GLU A 5 8.36 -15.72 -10.32
CA GLU A 5 6.96 -15.45 -10.03
C GLU A 5 6.80 -14.33 -9.00
N ASN A 6 5.72 -13.56 -9.12
CA ASN A 6 5.30 -12.55 -8.15
C ASN A 6 3.80 -12.69 -7.87
N LYS A 7 3.45 -13.05 -6.64
CA LYS A 7 2.08 -13.29 -6.18
C LYS A 7 1.83 -12.51 -4.89
N PHE A 8 0.56 -12.37 -4.49
CA PHE A 8 0.24 -11.88 -3.14
C PHE A 8 0.88 -12.71 -2.03
N SER A 9 1.08 -14.01 -2.25
CA SER A 9 1.75 -14.91 -1.30
C SER A 9 3.26 -14.69 -1.20
N GLY A 10 3.88 -13.92 -2.10
CA GLY A 10 5.31 -13.65 -2.09
C GLY A 10 6.00 -13.71 -3.46
N LEU A 11 7.33 -13.61 -3.44
CA LEU A 11 8.22 -13.69 -4.60
C LEU A 11 8.86 -15.08 -4.70
N HIS A 12 8.93 -15.62 -5.92
CA HIS A 12 9.81 -16.74 -6.25
C HIS A 12 10.96 -16.20 -7.10
N LEU A 13 12.18 -16.28 -6.55
CA LEU A 13 13.40 -15.82 -7.22
C LEU A 13 14.35 -17.00 -7.45
N GLU A 14 15.05 -16.97 -8.58
CA GLU A 14 16.27 -17.74 -8.79
C GLU A 14 17.47 -16.86 -8.43
N VAL A 15 18.20 -17.21 -7.36
CA VAL A 15 19.40 -16.50 -6.88
C VAL A 15 20.58 -17.44 -6.99
N GLU A 16 21.53 -17.14 -7.88
CA GLU A 16 22.70 -18.01 -8.15
C GLU A 16 22.31 -19.48 -8.38
N GLN A 17 21.36 -19.74 -9.27
CA GLN A 17 20.83 -21.08 -9.59
C GLN A 17 20.10 -21.78 -8.41
N THR A 18 19.79 -21.05 -7.34
CA THR A 18 18.98 -21.56 -6.23
C THR A 18 17.58 -20.94 -6.28
N ASP A 19 16.56 -21.79 -6.33
CA ASP A 19 15.16 -21.37 -6.20
C ASP A 19 14.82 -21.04 -4.74
N VAL A 20 14.33 -19.82 -4.51
CA VAL A 20 13.96 -19.35 -3.17
C VAL A 20 12.62 -18.62 -3.19
N PHE A 21 11.76 -18.98 -2.24
CA PHE A 21 10.47 -18.34 -2.03
C PHE A 21 10.56 -17.35 -0.86
N PHE A 22 10.20 -16.10 -1.08
CA PHE A 22 10.16 -15.05 -0.08
C PHE A 22 8.73 -14.61 0.19
N ARG A 23 8.40 -14.28 1.43
CA ARG A 23 7.05 -13.80 1.80
C ARG A 23 6.77 -12.38 1.30
N MET A 24 7.81 -11.60 1.01
CA MET A 24 7.70 -10.23 0.51
C MET A 24 7.24 -10.21 -0.95
N VAL A 25 6.51 -9.17 -1.31
CA VAL A 25 5.83 -9.04 -2.61
C VAL A 25 6.40 -7.85 -3.39
N GLY A 26 6.40 -7.94 -4.72
CA GLY A 26 6.77 -6.84 -5.61
C GLY A 26 8.25 -6.80 -5.98
N SER A 27 8.53 -6.34 -7.21
CA SER A 27 9.89 -6.31 -7.76
C SER A 27 10.85 -5.46 -6.92
N PHE A 28 10.38 -4.37 -6.31
CA PHE A 28 11.18 -3.55 -5.40
C PHE A 28 11.70 -4.34 -4.19
N ASN A 29 10.92 -5.30 -3.67
CA ASN A 29 11.38 -6.18 -2.60
C ASN A 29 12.39 -7.21 -3.09
N ALA A 30 12.34 -7.63 -4.36
CA ALA A 30 13.42 -8.43 -4.95
C ALA A 30 14.75 -7.66 -4.92
N TYR A 31 14.76 -6.35 -5.24
CA TYR A 31 15.94 -5.51 -5.09
C TYR A 31 16.42 -5.42 -3.64
N ASN A 32 15.51 -5.17 -2.69
CA ASN A 32 15.85 -5.10 -1.26
C ASN A 32 16.45 -6.42 -0.74
N LEU A 33 15.84 -7.55 -1.11
CA LEU A 33 16.29 -8.89 -0.76
C LEU A 33 17.68 -9.18 -1.33
N LEU A 34 17.92 -8.85 -2.60
CA LEU A 34 19.21 -9.07 -3.24
C LEU A 34 20.29 -8.16 -2.69
N ALA A 35 19.96 -6.92 -2.33
CA ALA A 35 20.88 -6.01 -1.65
C ALA A 35 21.28 -6.56 -0.26
N ALA A 36 20.31 -7.05 0.52
CA ALA A 36 20.56 -7.67 1.81
C ALA A 36 21.39 -8.96 1.67
N TYR A 37 21.04 -9.82 0.71
CA TYR A 37 21.79 -11.04 0.38
C TYR A 37 23.23 -10.73 0.00
N ALA A 38 23.46 -9.83 -0.98
CA ALA A 38 24.79 -9.48 -1.44
C ALA A 38 25.64 -8.88 -0.30
N THR A 39 25.05 -8.02 0.52
CA THR A 39 25.73 -7.44 1.69
C THR A 39 26.15 -8.53 2.68
N ALA A 40 25.27 -9.48 3.01
CA ALA A 40 25.60 -10.55 3.94
C ALA A 40 26.69 -11.49 3.39
N VAL A 41 26.66 -11.81 2.09
CA VAL A 41 27.68 -12.63 1.44
C VAL A 41 29.04 -11.92 1.41
N LEU A 42 29.07 -10.60 1.17
CA LEU A 42 30.30 -9.79 1.26
C LEU A 42 30.85 -9.74 2.70
N LEU A 43 29.99 -9.90 3.71
CA LEU A 43 30.36 -10.07 5.12
C LEU A 43 30.62 -11.54 5.49
N GLU A 44 30.99 -12.36 4.50
CA GLU A 44 31.42 -13.75 4.64
C GLU A 44 30.37 -14.69 5.26
N GLN A 45 29.08 -14.34 5.18
CA GLN A 45 28.01 -15.23 5.62
C GLN A 45 27.74 -16.34 4.59
N ASP A 46 27.40 -17.53 5.08
CA ASP A 46 27.03 -18.66 4.22
C ASP A 46 25.80 -18.35 3.36
N LYS A 47 25.93 -18.58 2.05
CA LYS A 47 24.92 -18.21 1.04
C LYS A 47 23.56 -18.86 1.33
N LEU A 48 23.54 -20.17 1.59
CA LEU A 48 22.30 -20.92 1.80
C LEU A 48 21.62 -20.52 3.11
N LYS A 49 22.41 -20.27 4.16
CA LYS A 49 21.89 -19.78 5.45
C LYS A 49 21.28 -18.38 5.31
N VAL A 50 21.89 -17.48 4.55
CA VAL A 50 21.33 -16.15 4.27
C VAL A 50 20.01 -16.28 3.51
N LEU A 51 19.97 -17.07 2.44
CA LEU A 51 18.74 -17.27 1.65
C LEU A 51 17.60 -17.86 2.50
N THR A 52 17.90 -18.88 3.31
CA THR A 52 16.93 -19.51 4.23
C THR A 52 16.40 -18.53 5.27
N THR A 53 17.27 -17.64 5.77
CA THR A 53 16.88 -16.62 6.75
C THR A 53 15.98 -15.58 6.09
N LEU A 54 16.39 -15.06 4.94
CA LEU A 54 15.63 -14.07 4.18
C LEU A 54 14.26 -14.62 3.73
N SER A 55 14.17 -15.91 3.34
CA SER A 55 12.89 -16.53 2.94
C SER A 55 11.86 -16.57 4.08
N ALA A 56 12.32 -16.64 5.33
CA ALA A 56 11.45 -16.69 6.50
C ALA A 56 10.97 -15.30 6.97
N LEU A 57 11.58 -14.21 6.49
CA LEU A 57 11.23 -12.86 6.93
C LEU A 57 9.80 -12.51 6.50
N PRO A 58 8.95 -12.00 7.43
CA PRO A 58 7.56 -11.65 7.12
C PRO A 58 7.42 -10.35 6.30
N GLY A 59 8.51 -9.62 6.05
CA GLY A 59 8.48 -8.27 5.51
C GLY A 59 8.38 -7.20 6.61
N ALA A 60 8.50 -5.94 6.21
CA ALA A 60 8.35 -4.82 7.13
C ALA A 60 6.86 -4.46 7.32
N GLU A 61 6.46 -4.16 8.55
CA GLU A 61 5.11 -3.68 8.85
C GLU A 61 4.76 -2.45 7.99
N GLY A 62 3.56 -2.44 7.40
CA GLY A 62 3.11 -1.37 6.52
C GLY A 62 3.92 -1.19 5.23
N ARG A 63 4.57 -2.25 4.72
CA ARG A 63 5.19 -2.32 3.39
C ARG A 63 4.61 -3.50 2.62
N PHE A 64 3.64 -3.22 1.75
CA PHE A 64 2.82 -4.23 1.08
C PHE A 64 2.28 -5.27 2.11
N ASP A 65 1.82 -4.77 3.25
CA ASP A 65 1.35 -5.60 4.36
C ASP A 65 -0.10 -5.99 4.07
N TYR A 66 -0.30 -7.25 3.65
CA TYR A 66 -1.58 -7.71 3.13
C TYR A 66 -2.32 -8.63 4.09
N ILE A 67 -3.64 -8.58 3.99
CA ILE A 67 -4.58 -9.49 4.62
C ILE A 67 -5.59 -9.96 3.57
N VAL A 68 -6.08 -11.20 3.72
CA VAL A 68 -7.13 -11.74 2.85
C VAL A 68 -8.34 -12.07 3.71
N SER A 69 -9.48 -11.48 3.38
CA SER A 69 -10.74 -11.75 4.08
C SER A 69 -11.25 -13.16 3.77
N LYS A 70 -12.20 -13.66 4.56
CA LYS A 70 -12.91 -14.92 4.27
C LYS A 70 -13.65 -14.89 2.93
N SER A 71 -14.12 -13.72 2.51
CA SER A 71 -14.76 -13.48 1.22
C SER A 71 -13.78 -13.32 0.06
N GLY A 72 -12.46 -13.37 0.30
CA GLY A 72 -11.44 -13.26 -0.73
C GLY A 72 -11.08 -11.82 -1.14
N ILE A 73 -11.51 -10.82 -0.38
CA ILE A 73 -11.06 -9.42 -0.56
C ILE A 73 -9.63 -9.31 -0.03
N VAL A 74 -8.73 -8.70 -0.81
CA VAL A 74 -7.35 -8.47 -0.41
C VAL A 74 -7.20 -7.04 0.10
N GLY A 75 -6.90 -6.88 1.38
CA GLY A 75 -6.54 -5.59 1.98
C GLY A 75 -5.02 -5.41 2.03
N ILE A 76 -4.50 -4.26 1.60
CA ILE A 76 -3.06 -3.96 1.57
C ILE A 76 -2.83 -2.63 2.28
N VAL A 77 -1.94 -2.60 3.26
CA VAL A 77 -1.49 -1.38 3.94
C VAL A 77 -0.06 -1.07 3.52
N ASP A 78 0.15 0.14 3.00
CA ASP A 78 1.45 0.60 2.50
C ASP A 78 1.78 2.04 2.90
N TYR A 79 3.06 2.32 3.13
CA TYR A 79 3.58 3.65 3.48
C TYR A 79 3.79 4.58 2.28
N ALA A 80 3.41 4.17 1.08
CA ALA A 80 3.50 4.98 -0.12
C ALA A 80 2.84 6.35 0.08
N HIS A 81 3.68 7.38 0.26
CA HIS A 81 3.27 8.76 0.54
C HIS A 81 3.93 9.77 -0.44
N THR A 82 4.47 9.27 -1.55
CA THR A 82 4.98 10.04 -2.69
C THR A 82 4.34 9.52 -3.98
N PRO A 83 4.22 10.33 -5.05
CA PRO A 83 3.63 9.87 -6.31
C PRO A 83 4.27 8.59 -6.85
N ASP A 84 5.61 8.53 -6.88
CA ASP A 84 6.35 7.37 -7.38
C ASP A 84 6.10 6.13 -6.52
N ALA A 85 6.05 6.28 -5.19
CA ALA A 85 5.78 5.15 -4.30
C ALA A 85 4.36 4.61 -4.50
N VAL A 86 3.38 5.50 -4.70
CA VAL A 86 1.98 5.12 -4.99
C VAL A 86 1.88 4.39 -6.33
N GLN A 87 2.55 4.91 -7.37
CA GLN A 87 2.63 4.24 -8.66
C GLN A 87 3.30 2.86 -8.56
N ASN A 88 4.37 2.74 -7.77
CA ASN A 88 5.10 1.48 -7.61
C ASN A 88 4.25 0.41 -6.91
N VAL A 89 3.49 0.76 -5.85
CA VAL A 89 2.60 -0.21 -5.19
C VAL A 89 1.43 -0.58 -6.10
N LEU A 90 0.82 0.40 -6.79
CA LEU A 90 -0.31 0.14 -7.68
C LEU A 90 0.08 -0.66 -8.94
N SER A 91 1.23 -0.37 -9.53
CA SER A 91 1.76 -1.19 -10.65
C SER A 91 2.14 -2.60 -10.19
N THR A 92 2.64 -2.77 -8.96
CA THR A 92 2.85 -4.08 -8.35
C THR A 92 1.53 -4.85 -8.24
N ILE A 93 0.48 -4.19 -7.73
CA ILE A 93 -0.87 -4.77 -7.66
C ILE A 93 -1.37 -5.15 -9.06
N ALA A 94 -1.21 -4.26 -10.04
CA ALA A 94 -1.62 -4.50 -11.42
C ALA A 94 -0.93 -5.72 -12.06
N ASN A 95 0.36 -5.95 -11.74
CA ASN A 95 1.12 -7.10 -12.23
C ASN A 95 0.74 -8.43 -11.56
N ILE A 96 0.14 -8.38 -10.36
CA ILE A 96 -0.21 -9.57 -9.58
C ILE A 96 -1.67 -9.99 -9.82
N ARG A 97 -2.57 -9.04 -10.06
CA ARG A 97 -4.00 -9.32 -10.29
C ARG A 97 -4.23 -10.03 -11.62
N LYS A 98 -5.31 -10.81 -11.71
CA LYS A 98 -5.68 -11.55 -12.94
C LYS A 98 -6.44 -10.69 -13.95
N GLY A 99 -6.85 -9.49 -13.54
CA GLY A 99 -7.49 -8.48 -14.38
C GLY A 99 -9.01 -8.41 -14.24
N THR A 100 -9.60 -9.29 -13.44
CA THR A 100 -11.05 -9.27 -13.12
C THR A 100 -11.34 -8.51 -11.82
N GLU A 101 -10.31 -8.33 -10.99
CA GLU A 101 -10.37 -7.68 -9.68
C GLU A 101 -10.33 -6.16 -9.83
N GLN A 102 -11.22 -5.46 -9.12
CA GLN A 102 -11.13 -4.01 -8.98
C GLN A 102 -10.07 -3.62 -7.96
N VAL A 103 -9.43 -2.47 -8.19
CA VAL A 103 -8.52 -1.83 -7.24
C VAL A 103 -9.19 -0.58 -6.66
N ILE A 104 -9.41 -0.60 -5.35
CA ILE A 104 -9.96 0.52 -4.57
C ILE A 104 -8.82 1.11 -3.74
N THR A 105 -8.50 2.39 -3.92
CA THR A 105 -7.40 3.05 -3.18
C THR A 105 -7.93 4.08 -2.20
N VAL A 106 -7.55 3.95 -0.94
CA VAL A 106 -7.76 4.96 0.12
C VAL A 106 -6.44 5.69 0.34
N ILE A 107 -6.41 6.99 0.10
CA ILE A 107 -5.18 7.77 0.15
C ILE A 107 -5.41 9.19 0.66
N GLY A 108 -4.43 9.71 1.40
CA GLY A 108 -4.40 11.09 1.87
C GLY A 108 -3.02 11.70 1.71
N CYS A 109 -2.89 12.96 2.12
CA CYS A 109 -1.61 13.66 2.20
C CYS A 109 -1.45 14.30 3.59
N GLY A 110 -0.20 14.37 4.05
CA GLY A 110 0.12 15.10 5.28
C GLY A 110 0.07 16.62 5.09
N GLY A 111 -0.43 17.34 6.09
CA GLY A 111 -0.30 18.79 6.22
C GLY A 111 1.09 19.22 6.70
N ASP A 112 1.42 20.50 6.60
CA ASP A 112 2.70 21.12 6.94
C ASP A 112 3.90 20.46 6.24
N ARG A 113 3.67 19.96 5.03
CA ARG A 113 4.63 19.25 4.19
C ARG A 113 4.51 19.74 2.75
N ASP A 114 5.30 19.12 1.88
CA ASP A 114 5.26 19.38 0.44
C ASP A 114 3.82 19.26 -0.10
N LYS A 115 3.27 20.41 -0.54
CA LYS A 115 1.93 20.50 -1.14
C LYS A 115 1.94 20.14 -2.62
N THR A 116 3.10 20.24 -3.28
CA THR A 116 3.20 20.04 -4.74
C THR A 116 2.88 18.60 -5.14
N LYS A 117 3.13 17.64 -4.26
CA LYS A 117 2.77 16.23 -4.48
C LYS A 117 1.27 15.94 -4.40
N ARG A 118 0.45 16.77 -3.73
CA ARG A 118 -0.97 16.49 -3.45
C ARG A 118 -1.77 16.18 -4.73
N PRO A 119 -1.80 17.07 -5.74
CA PRO A 119 -2.52 16.78 -6.99
C PRO A 119 -1.90 15.59 -7.73
N VAL A 120 -0.57 15.50 -7.79
CA VAL A 120 0.11 14.43 -8.53
C VAL A 120 -0.18 13.04 -7.91
N MET A 121 -0.19 12.93 -6.59
CA MET A 121 -0.54 11.69 -5.89
C MET A 121 -1.98 11.27 -6.17
N ALA A 122 -2.93 12.21 -6.17
CA ALA A 122 -4.33 11.92 -6.48
C ALA A 122 -4.50 11.49 -7.95
N GLN A 123 -3.81 12.15 -8.88
CA GLN A 123 -3.78 11.79 -10.30
C GLN A 123 -3.28 10.36 -10.48
N VAL A 124 -2.12 10.02 -9.89
CA VAL A 124 -1.55 8.66 -9.97
C VAL A 124 -2.50 7.62 -9.37
N ALA A 125 -3.06 7.88 -8.18
CA ALA A 125 -4.02 6.96 -7.58
C ALA A 125 -5.23 6.75 -8.50
N CYS A 126 -5.72 7.81 -9.14
CA CYS A 126 -6.81 7.69 -10.10
C CYS A 126 -6.39 6.92 -11.34
N ASP A 127 -5.22 7.15 -11.92
CA ASP A 127 -4.83 6.51 -13.18
C ASP A 127 -4.65 5.00 -13.06
N TRP A 128 -4.26 4.53 -11.87
CA TRP A 128 -3.95 3.13 -11.63
C TRP A 128 -5.02 2.35 -10.88
N SER A 129 -6.08 3.01 -10.41
CA SER A 129 -7.16 2.38 -9.64
C SER A 129 -8.53 2.53 -10.30
N ASP A 130 -9.42 1.59 -9.98
CA ASP A 130 -10.80 1.54 -10.45
C ASP A 130 -11.69 2.48 -9.62
N LYS A 131 -11.36 2.64 -8.32
CA LYS A 131 -11.96 3.61 -7.39
C LYS A 131 -10.90 4.24 -6.49
N VAL A 132 -11.10 5.51 -6.14
CA VAL A 132 -10.24 6.25 -5.22
C VAL A 132 -11.09 6.95 -4.17
N ILE A 133 -10.67 6.84 -2.91
CA ILE A 133 -11.24 7.57 -1.78
C ILE A 133 -10.13 8.48 -1.23
N LEU A 134 -10.27 9.78 -1.47
CA LEU A 134 -9.41 10.80 -0.91
C LEU A 134 -9.82 11.05 0.54
N THR A 135 -8.87 11.00 1.47
CA THR A 135 -9.14 11.09 2.91
C THR A 135 -8.06 11.86 3.66
N SER A 136 -8.34 12.23 4.91
CA SER A 136 -7.32 12.75 5.82
C SER A 136 -6.26 11.67 6.13
N ASP A 137 -5.00 12.11 6.20
CA ASP A 137 -3.87 11.36 6.77
C ASP A 137 -3.42 12.10 8.05
N ASN A 138 -2.24 12.70 8.10
CA ASN A 138 -1.78 13.53 9.22
C ASN A 138 -1.95 15.02 8.84
N PRO A 139 -3.13 15.65 9.07
CA PRO A 139 -3.36 17.04 8.67
C PRO A 139 -2.50 18.04 9.45
N ARG A 140 -1.97 17.67 10.62
CA ARG A 140 -1.17 18.55 11.47
C ARG A 140 -1.92 19.85 11.75
N THR A 141 -1.36 21.00 11.39
CA THR A 141 -2.01 22.31 11.60
C THR A 141 -2.82 22.80 10.40
N GLU A 142 -2.77 22.10 9.27
CA GLU A 142 -3.60 22.43 8.11
C GLU A 142 -5.04 21.93 8.25
N ASP A 143 -5.98 22.67 7.65
CA ASP A 143 -7.35 22.20 7.48
C ASP A 143 -7.36 20.94 6.57
N PRO A 144 -7.85 19.79 7.06
CA PRO A 144 -7.97 18.57 6.28
C PRO A 144 -8.75 18.79 4.96
N GLN A 145 -9.77 19.65 4.96
CA GLN A 145 -10.58 19.93 3.77
C GLN A 145 -9.77 20.69 2.71
N ALA A 146 -8.85 21.56 3.13
CA ALA A 146 -7.96 22.26 2.21
C ALA A 146 -6.96 21.29 1.55
N ILE A 147 -6.43 20.32 2.30
CA ILE A 147 -5.55 19.27 1.75
C ILE A 147 -6.29 18.44 0.71
N ILE A 148 -7.53 18.03 1.00
CA ILE A 148 -8.38 17.29 0.04
C ILE A 148 -8.61 18.10 -1.22
N LYS A 149 -8.92 19.39 -1.10
CA LYS A 149 -9.11 20.27 -2.25
C LYS A 149 -7.86 20.38 -3.13
N ASP A 150 -6.67 20.43 -2.53
CA ASP A 150 -5.40 20.42 -3.26
C ASP A 150 -5.18 19.08 -4.00
N MET A 151 -5.59 17.96 -3.39
CA MET A 151 -5.53 16.64 -4.03
C MET A 151 -6.53 16.55 -5.20
N GLU A 152 -7.77 17.00 -5.02
CA GLU A 152 -8.82 17.01 -6.04
C GLU A 152 -8.43 17.81 -7.29
N ALA A 153 -7.56 18.83 -7.15
CA ALA A 153 -7.03 19.57 -8.30
C ALA A 153 -6.22 18.69 -9.27
N GLY A 154 -5.73 17.53 -8.83
CA GLY A 154 -5.09 16.53 -9.67
C GLY A 154 -6.03 15.45 -10.20
N VAL A 155 -7.33 15.51 -9.91
CA VAL A 155 -8.30 14.53 -10.45
C VAL A 155 -8.79 15.04 -11.80
N SER A 156 -8.36 14.37 -12.88
CA SER A 156 -8.81 14.70 -14.22
C SER A 156 -10.33 14.58 -14.39
N PRO A 157 -10.96 15.33 -15.33
CA PRO A 157 -12.40 15.23 -15.58
C PRO A 157 -12.89 13.81 -15.88
N THR A 158 -12.06 12.99 -16.55
CA THR A 158 -12.38 11.58 -16.85
C THR A 158 -12.38 10.70 -15.60
N ASN A 159 -11.59 11.07 -14.58
CA ASN A 159 -11.45 10.31 -13.34
C ASN A 159 -12.44 10.76 -12.25
N GLN A 160 -13.18 11.87 -12.42
CA GLN A 160 -14.12 12.38 -11.42
C GLN A 160 -15.15 11.35 -10.94
N ARG A 161 -15.65 10.48 -11.82
CA ARG A 161 -16.67 9.47 -11.45
C ARG A 161 -16.13 8.33 -10.58
N LYS A 162 -14.81 8.18 -10.50
CA LYS A 162 -14.18 7.13 -9.69
C LYS A 162 -13.48 7.65 -8.44
N ALA A 163 -13.34 8.96 -8.28
CA ALA A 163 -12.81 9.58 -7.07
C ALA A 163 -13.96 10.13 -6.21
N ILE A 164 -13.94 9.81 -4.92
CA ILE A 164 -14.79 10.43 -3.91
C ILE A 164 -13.92 10.92 -2.75
N SER A 165 -14.43 11.88 -1.98
CA SER A 165 -13.73 12.44 -0.83
C SER A 165 -14.50 12.12 0.45
N ILE A 166 -13.84 11.47 1.40
CA ILE A 166 -14.38 11.17 2.74
C ILE A 166 -13.32 11.60 3.74
N LEU A 167 -13.62 12.64 4.51
CA LEU A 167 -12.60 13.28 5.36
C LEU A 167 -12.10 12.37 6.48
N ASP A 168 -13.02 11.65 7.13
CA ASP A 168 -12.70 10.71 8.20
C ASP A 168 -12.08 9.43 7.61
N ARG A 169 -10.84 9.14 8.03
CA ARG A 169 -10.06 8.02 7.51
C ARG A 169 -10.68 6.67 7.83
N ARG A 170 -11.36 6.52 8.96
CA ARG A 170 -12.01 5.27 9.35
C ARG A 170 -13.23 5.02 8.46
N GLU A 171 -14.05 6.04 8.22
CA GLU A 171 -15.20 5.95 7.32
C GLU A 171 -14.75 5.77 5.86
N ALA A 172 -13.62 6.35 5.45
CA ALA A 172 -13.04 6.10 4.14
C ALA A 172 -12.66 4.61 3.95
N ILE A 173 -11.96 4.03 4.91
CA ILE A 173 -11.58 2.60 4.90
C ILE A 173 -12.83 1.72 4.93
N LYS A 174 -13.80 2.02 5.79
CA LYS A 174 -15.08 1.31 5.87
C LYS A 174 -15.86 1.36 4.56
N THR A 175 -15.89 2.53 3.91
CA THR A 175 -16.54 2.68 2.60
C THR A 175 -15.85 1.83 1.55
N ALA A 176 -14.52 1.80 1.52
CA ALA A 176 -13.77 0.92 0.61
C ALA A 176 -14.11 -0.56 0.84
N CYS A 177 -14.16 -1.01 2.09
CA CYS A 177 -14.55 -2.38 2.44
C CYS A 177 -16.00 -2.69 2.05
N HIS A 178 -16.92 -1.73 2.16
CA HIS A 178 -18.33 -1.91 1.85
C HIS A 178 -18.60 -2.06 0.35
N ILE A 179 -17.89 -1.31 -0.50
CA ILE A 179 -18.08 -1.36 -1.96
C ILE A 179 -17.30 -2.50 -2.63
N ALA A 180 -16.26 -3.03 -1.98
CA ALA A 180 -15.45 -4.13 -2.49
C ALA A 180 -16.25 -5.43 -2.63
N GLN A 181 -16.03 -6.13 -3.75
CA GLN A 181 -16.58 -7.45 -4.03
C GLN A 181 -15.55 -8.55 -3.77
N PRO A 182 -15.98 -9.81 -3.57
CA PRO A 182 -15.07 -10.95 -3.51
C PRO A 182 -14.02 -10.94 -4.64
N GLY A 183 -12.75 -10.98 -4.27
CA GLY A 183 -11.61 -10.90 -5.20
C GLY A 183 -11.04 -9.49 -5.40
N ASP A 184 -11.76 -8.43 -5.03
CA ASP A 184 -11.26 -7.06 -5.16
C ASP A 184 -10.10 -6.77 -4.19
N ILE A 185 -9.34 -5.73 -4.52
CA ILE A 185 -8.14 -5.32 -3.81
C ILE A 185 -8.35 -3.91 -3.25
N ILE A 186 -8.15 -3.76 -1.95
CA ILE A 186 -8.20 -2.47 -1.24
C ILE A 186 -6.78 -2.08 -0.86
N LEU A 187 -6.26 -0.99 -1.42
CA LEU A 187 -5.01 -0.37 -1.00
C LEU A 187 -5.29 0.78 -0.05
N ILE A 188 -4.70 0.74 1.15
CA ILE A 188 -4.64 1.86 2.08
C ILE A 188 -3.21 2.39 2.07
N ALA A 189 -3.02 3.56 1.49
CA ALA A 189 -1.71 4.19 1.32
C ALA A 189 -1.51 5.38 2.27
N GLY A 190 -0.24 5.68 2.56
CA GLY A 190 0.22 6.87 3.28
C GLY A 190 0.89 6.54 4.61
N LYS A 191 0.18 5.85 5.52
CA LYS A 191 0.61 5.68 6.92
C LYS A 191 1.47 4.46 7.18
N GLY A 192 1.26 3.36 6.46
CA GLY A 192 2.00 2.11 6.66
C GLY A 192 1.94 1.63 8.11
N HIS A 193 3.09 1.68 8.81
CA HIS A 193 3.24 1.25 10.21
C HIS A 193 2.91 2.35 11.23
N GLU A 194 2.58 3.57 10.80
CA GLU A 194 2.21 4.66 11.72
C GLU A 194 0.85 4.39 12.36
N LYS A 195 0.83 4.28 13.70
CA LYS A 195 -0.36 3.96 14.52
C LYS A 195 -1.06 5.19 15.11
N TYR A 196 -0.93 6.33 14.44
CA TYR A 196 -1.52 7.57 14.93
C TYR A 196 -1.96 8.49 13.79
N GLN A 197 -2.93 9.34 14.09
CA GLN A 197 -3.32 10.48 13.29
C GLN A 197 -2.99 11.78 14.04
N GLU A 198 -2.17 12.64 13.44
CA GLU A 198 -1.74 13.91 14.06
C GLU A 198 -2.62 15.08 13.63
N ILE A 199 -3.29 15.71 14.60
CA ILE A 199 -4.20 16.85 14.42
C ILE A 199 -3.83 17.92 15.45
N ASN A 200 -3.46 19.12 15.00
CA ASN A 200 -3.06 20.26 15.83
C ASN A 200 -2.02 19.89 16.93
N GLY A 201 -1.03 19.07 16.57
CA GLY A 201 0.02 18.62 17.49
C GLY A 201 -0.38 17.48 18.44
N VAL A 202 -1.63 17.02 18.39
CA VAL A 202 -2.12 15.89 19.18
C VAL A 202 -2.12 14.63 18.32
N ARG A 203 -1.52 13.53 18.83
CA ARG A 203 -1.51 12.22 18.18
C ARG A 203 -2.64 11.36 18.73
N HIS A 204 -3.65 11.12 17.92
CA HIS A 204 -4.76 10.22 18.22
C HIS A 204 -4.43 8.81 17.74
N HIS A 205 -4.78 7.76 18.51
CA HIS A 205 -4.57 6.37 18.09
C HIS A 205 -5.34 6.09 16.79
N PHE A 206 -4.62 5.64 15.77
CA PHE A 206 -5.20 5.24 14.49
C PHE A 206 -4.25 4.31 13.74
N ASP A 207 -4.62 3.04 13.61
CA ASP A 207 -3.83 2.03 12.89
C ASP A 207 -4.64 1.51 11.68
N ASP A 208 -4.16 1.82 10.47
CA ASP A 208 -4.82 1.40 9.21
C ASP A 208 -5.05 -0.11 9.16
N LYS A 209 -4.08 -0.90 9.64
CA LYS A 209 -4.14 -2.36 9.65
C LYS A 209 -5.18 -2.87 10.64
N GLU A 210 -5.28 -2.22 11.80
CA GLU A 210 -6.34 -2.52 12.77
C GLU A 210 -7.73 -2.26 12.17
N VAL A 211 -7.92 -1.09 11.55
CA VAL A 211 -9.22 -0.70 10.98
C VAL A 211 -9.64 -1.63 9.85
N ILE A 212 -8.79 -1.86 8.85
CA ILE A 212 -9.16 -2.73 7.71
C ILE A 212 -9.42 -4.16 8.15
N ASN A 213 -8.63 -4.68 9.09
CA ASN A 213 -8.83 -6.03 9.62
C ASN A 213 -10.15 -6.14 10.39
N GLN A 214 -10.54 -5.11 11.16
CA GLN A 214 -11.87 -5.08 11.80
C GLN A 214 -12.99 -5.10 10.75
N GLN A 215 -12.91 -4.25 9.72
CA GLN A 215 -13.96 -4.15 8.71
C GLN A 215 -14.12 -5.42 7.87
N LEU A 216 -13.01 -6.04 7.46
CA LEU A 216 -13.04 -7.27 6.67
C LEU A 216 -13.50 -8.50 7.46
N ASN A 217 -13.37 -8.49 8.79
CA ASN A 217 -13.80 -9.61 9.65
C ASN A 217 -15.19 -9.41 10.29
N GLN A 218 -15.74 -8.19 10.28
CA GLN A 218 -17.09 -7.88 10.77
C GLN A 218 -18.19 -8.25 9.76
N SER A 219 -17.84 -8.48 8.49
CA SER A 219 -18.78 -8.88 7.44
C SER A 219 -19.10 -10.39 7.54
N ASN A 220 -19.90 -10.76 8.55
CA ASN A 220 -20.56 -12.06 8.71
C ASN A 220 -22.05 -11.85 8.94
#